data_AF-A0A7U4LNN2-F1
#
_entry.id   AF-A0A7U4LNN2-F1
#
_cell.length_a   1.000
_cell.length_b   1.000
_cell.length_c   1.000
_cell.angle_alpha   90.00
_cell.angle_beta   90.00
_cell.angle_gamma   90.00
#
_symmetry.space_group_name_H-M   'P 1'
#
loop_
_entity.id
_entity.type
_entity.pdbx_description
1 polymer ?
#
loop_
_entity_poly.entity_id
_entity_poly.type
_entity_poly.pdbx_seq_one_letter_code
_entity_poly.pdbx_strand_id
1 'polypeptide(L)'
;MEKSIEEQQFEVLQSADEYIVKLINGINMYMSNIKEREYDEALNLLSYILEGIDWLNEVVRLTKDIQKENMDEELMKKQLEKISEYLNIEDYDRISKLLYEGILPLLNTWKDVIKKSIAF
;
A
#
# COMPACT_ATOMS: atom_id res chain seq x y z
N MET A 1 -24.01 22.77 -3.15
CA MET A 1 -24.55 21.41 -3.34
C MET A 1 -23.55 20.46 -2.73
N GLU A 2 -24.03 19.46 -2.01
CA GLU A 2 -23.19 18.39 -1.47
C GLU A 2 -22.79 17.45 -2.60
N LYS A 3 -21.54 16.98 -2.62
CA LYS A 3 -21.05 16.04 -3.65
C LYS A 3 -21.75 14.70 -3.51
N SER A 4 -22.03 14.04 -4.61
CA SER A 4 -22.55 12.67 -4.59
C SER A 4 -21.54 11.70 -3.98
N ILE A 5 -22.00 10.53 -3.52
CA ILE A 5 -21.11 9.49 -2.99
C ILE A 5 -20.10 9.05 -4.05
N GLU A 6 -20.54 8.86 -5.29
CA GLU A 6 -19.67 8.48 -6.41
C GLU A 6 -18.59 9.55 -6.70
N GLU A 7 -18.96 10.84 -6.62
CA GLU A 7 -18.00 11.96 -6.78
C GLU A 7 -16.95 11.94 -5.65
N GLN A 8 -17.37 11.70 -4.40
CA GLN A 8 -16.45 11.58 -3.27
C GLN A 8 -15.52 10.38 -3.41
N GLN A 9 -16.05 9.21 -3.80
CA GLN A 9 -15.25 8.01 -4.05
C GLN A 9 -14.22 8.24 -5.16
N PHE A 10 -14.61 8.92 -6.24
CA PHE A 10 -13.73 9.26 -7.35
C PHE A 10 -12.56 10.16 -6.90
N GLU A 11 -12.84 11.22 -6.13
CA GLU A 11 -11.80 12.12 -5.60
C GLU A 11 -10.82 11.42 -4.66
N VAL A 12 -11.31 10.48 -3.84
CA VAL A 12 -10.46 9.67 -2.96
C VAL A 12 -9.57 8.73 -3.79
N LEU A 13 -10.10 8.12 -4.87
CA LEU A 13 -9.27 7.32 -5.79
C LEU A 13 -8.22 8.16 -6.51
N GLN A 14 -8.51 9.40 -6.89
CA GLN A 14 -7.51 10.30 -7.48
C GLN A 14 -6.37 10.58 -6.49
N SER A 15 -6.71 10.83 -5.22
CA SER A 15 -5.71 11.00 -4.15
C SER A 15 -4.88 9.73 -3.96
N ALA A 16 -5.49 8.56 -4.07
CA ALA A 16 -4.80 7.28 -3.98
C ALA A 16 -3.89 7.00 -5.18
N ASP A 17 -4.22 7.43 -6.40
CA ASP A 17 -3.36 7.28 -7.58
C ASP A 17 -2.03 8.01 -7.40
N GLU A 18 -2.05 9.21 -6.81
CA GLU A 18 -0.82 9.93 -6.48
C GLU A 18 -0.08 9.30 -5.29
N TYR A 19 -0.83 8.91 -4.25
CA TYR A 19 -0.24 8.40 -3.02
C TYR A 19 0.42 7.03 -3.19
N ILE A 20 -0.20 6.12 -3.95
CA ILE A 20 0.31 4.75 -4.13
C ILE A 20 1.68 4.75 -4.81
N VAL A 21 1.95 5.72 -5.68
CA VAL A 21 3.29 5.90 -6.29
C VAL A 21 4.33 6.28 -5.23
N LYS A 22 3.98 7.17 -4.30
CA LYS A 22 4.87 7.56 -3.19
C LYS A 22 5.11 6.37 -2.25
N LEU A 23 4.08 5.60 -1.96
CA LEU A 23 4.18 4.39 -1.12
C LEU A 23 5.08 3.33 -1.75
N ILE A 24 4.90 3.04 -3.04
CA ILE A 24 5.78 2.14 -3.81
C ILE A 24 7.23 2.61 -3.76
N ASN A 25 7.47 3.91 -3.93
CA ASN A 25 8.82 4.47 -3.83
C ASN A 25 9.40 4.36 -2.41
N GLY A 26 8.57 4.56 -1.38
CA GLY A 26 8.96 4.36 0.02
C GLY A 26 9.42 2.93 0.30
N ILE A 27 8.72 1.94 -0.24
CA ILE A 27 9.15 0.53 -0.15
C ILE A 27 10.49 0.32 -0.86
N ASN A 28 10.68 0.88 -2.05
CA ASN A 28 11.96 0.77 -2.75
C ASN A 28 13.11 1.42 -1.97
N MET A 29 12.86 2.56 -1.31
CA MET A 29 13.83 3.23 -0.44
C MET A 29 14.16 2.39 0.79
N TYR A 30 13.15 1.83 1.46
CA TYR A 30 13.34 0.87 2.56
C TYR A 30 14.30 -0.26 2.15
N MET A 31 14.07 -0.86 0.97
CA MET A 31 14.91 -1.94 0.46
C MET A 31 16.35 -1.48 0.14
N SER A 32 16.56 -0.22 -0.25
CA SER A 32 17.90 0.34 -0.45
C SER A 32 18.63 0.48 0.88
N ASN A 33 17.96 1.07 1.88
CA ASN A 33 18.53 1.28 3.21
C ASN A 33 18.93 -0.04 3.87
N ILE A 34 18.11 -1.09 3.75
CA ILE A 34 18.47 -2.44 4.22
C ILE A 34 19.75 -2.97 3.56
N LYS A 35 19.92 -2.78 2.24
CA LYS A 35 21.14 -3.20 1.52
C LYS A 35 22.37 -2.42 1.94
N GLU A 36 22.20 -1.13 2.22
CA GLU A 36 23.25 -0.20 2.64
C GLU A 36 23.56 -0.31 4.14
N ARG A 37 22.80 -1.14 4.88
CA ARG A 37 22.89 -1.34 6.33
C ARG A 37 22.52 -0.08 7.14
N GLU A 38 21.72 0.80 6.56
CA GLU A 38 21.09 1.97 7.19
C GLU A 38 19.79 1.54 7.89
N TYR A 39 19.93 0.74 8.94
CA TYR A 39 18.79 0.06 9.58
C TYR A 39 17.84 1.03 10.29
N ASP A 40 18.33 2.08 10.93
CA ASP A 40 17.48 3.04 11.64
C ASP A 40 16.58 3.79 10.64
N GLU A 41 17.13 4.21 9.51
CA GLU A 41 16.38 4.83 8.41
C GLU A 41 15.38 3.86 7.78
N ALA A 42 15.77 2.60 7.59
CA ALA A 42 14.86 1.56 7.10
C ALA A 42 13.69 1.34 8.07
N LEU A 43 13.94 1.21 9.37
CA LEU A 43 12.89 0.98 10.37
C LEU A 43 11.95 2.18 10.50
N ASN A 44 12.47 3.40 10.41
CA ASN A 44 11.64 4.60 10.35
C ASN A 44 10.73 4.61 9.11
N LEU A 45 11.26 4.25 7.94
CA LEU A 45 10.45 4.13 6.72
C LEU A 45 9.40 3.03 6.83
N LEU A 46 9.69 1.92 7.50
CA LEU A 46 8.75 0.82 7.67
C LEU A 46 7.46 1.26 8.36
N SER A 47 7.54 2.09 9.41
CA SER A 47 6.35 2.62 10.09
C SER A 47 5.46 3.41 9.13
N TYR A 48 6.03 4.32 8.35
CA TYR A 48 5.29 5.12 7.38
C TYR A 48 4.70 4.29 6.24
N ILE A 49 5.41 3.22 5.82
CA ILE A 49 4.90 2.28 4.82
C ILE A 49 3.66 1.57 5.35
N LEU A 50 3.69 1.06 6.58
CA LEU A 50 2.56 0.34 7.18
C LEU A 50 1.33 1.26 7.33
N GLU A 51 1.52 2.49 7.84
CA GLU A 51 0.46 3.49 7.91
C GLU A 51 -0.12 3.82 6.53
N GLY A 52 0.74 3.92 5.50
CA GLY A 52 0.29 4.18 4.14
C GLY A 52 -0.51 3.05 3.52
N ILE A 53 -0.16 1.79 3.82
CA ILE A 53 -0.94 0.64 3.38
C ILE A 53 -2.30 0.61 4.09
N ASP A 54 -2.34 0.91 5.39
CA ASP A 54 -3.59 0.98 6.15
C ASP A 54 -4.53 2.05 5.60
N TRP A 55 -4.01 3.24 5.29
CA TRP A 55 -4.79 4.28 4.62
C TRP A 55 -5.29 3.82 3.25
N LEU A 56 -4.45 3.13 2.47
CA LEU A 56 -4.85 2.64 1.15
C LEU A 56 -5.93 1.54 1.26
N ASN A 57 -5.85 0.65 2.25
CA ASN A 57 -6.90 -0.32 2.55
C ASN A 57 -8.25 0.39 2.82
N GLU A 58 -8.23 1.49 3.57
CA GLU A 58 -9.43 2.29 3.81
C GLU A 58 -10.02 2.84 2.51
N VAL A 59 -9.17 3.40 1.65
CA VAL A 59 -9.58 3.89 0.33
C VAL A 59 -10.19 2.77 -0.50
N VAL A 60 -9.55 1.60 -0.55
CA VAL A 60 -10.10 0.44 -1.27
C VAL A 60 -11.46 0.05 -0.71
N ARG A 61 -11.64 0.01 0.61
CA ARG A 61 -12.93 -0.33 1.21
C ARG A 61 -14.03 0.66 0.84
N LEU A 62 -13.73 1.95 0.94
CA LEU A 62 -14.70 3.04 0.74
C LEU A 62 -15.09 3.24 -0.72
N THR A 63 -14.28 2.77 -1.67
CA THR A 63 -14.46 3.03 -3.10
C THR A 63 -14.91 1.81 -3.89
N LYS A 64 -15.29 0.71 -3.21
CA LYS A 64 -15.68 -0.57 -3.84
C LYS A 64 -16.70 -0.43 -4.97
N ASP A 65 -17.64 0.50 -4.83
CA ASP A 65 -18.74 0.66 -5.79
C ASP A 65 -18.28 1.13 -7.18
N ILE A 66 -17.16 1.84 -7.25
CA ILE A 66 -16.64 2.41 -8.51
C ILE A 66 -15.39 1.71 -9.04
N GLN A 67 -14.87 0.72 -8.30
CA GLN A 67 -13.70 -0.05 -8.72
C GLN A 67 -14.03 -0.92 -9.94
N LYS A 68 -13.15 -0.88 -10.95
CA LYS A 68 -13.32 -1.70 -12.16
C LYS A 68 -12.94 -3.16 -11.98
N GLU A 69 -12.07 -3.44 -11.02
CA GLU A 69 -11.55 -4.76 -10.69
C GLU A 69 -11.39 -4.87 -9.17
N ASN A 70 -11.37 -6.09 -8.64
CA ASN A 70 -11.23 -6.30 -7.21
C ASN A 70 -9.81 -6.01 -6.74
N MET A 71 -9.67 -5.09 -5.78
CA MET A 71 -8.45 -4.93 -4.99
C MET A 71 -8.56 -5.82 -3.74
N ASP A 72 -7.82 -6.92 -3.71
CA ASP A 72 -7.94 -7.97 -2.68
C ASP A 72 -7.37 -7.53 -1.31
N GLU A 73 -8.20 -6.83 -0.52
CA GLU A 73 -7.89 -6.37 0.84
C GLU A 73 -7.54 -7.52 1.80
N GLU A 74 -8.19 -8.67 1.65
CA GLU A 74 -7.95 -9.84 2.51
C GLU A 74 -6.55 -10.41 2.27
N LEU A 75 -6.10 -10.42 1.01
CA LEU A 75 -4.73 -10.80 0.70
C LEU A 75 -3.72 -9.80 1.26
N MET A 76 -3.97 -8.49 1.14
CA MET A 76 -3.11 -7.45 1.72
C MET A 76 -3.01 -7.62 3.25
N LYS A 77 -4.14 -7.78 3.93
CA LYS A 77 -4.21 -7.99 5.38
C LYS A 77 -3.38 -9.19 5.83
N LYS A 78 -3.47 -10.32 5.11
CA LYS A 78 -2.65 -11.52 5.39
C LYS A 78 -1.15 -11.26 5.25
N GLN A 79 -0.72 -10.37 4.35
CA GLN A 79 0.70 -10.00 4.26
C GLN A 79 1.12 -9.14 5.45
N LEU A 80 0.28 -8.18 5.86
CA LEU A 80 0.54 -7.31 7.00
C LEU A 80 0.60 -8.10 8.32
N GLU A 81 -0.30 -9.06 8.54
CA GLU A 81 -0.28 -9.95 9.70
C GLU A 81 1.07 -10.67 9.83
N LYS A 82 1.61 -11.20 8.71
CA LYS A 82 2.93 -11.84 8.70
C LYS A 82 4.08 -10.86 8.95
N ILE A 83 3.97 -9.61 8.48
CA ILE A 83 4.96 -8.58 8.81
C ILE A 83 4.96 -8.33 10.32
N SER A 84 3.77 -8.23 10.96
CA SER A 84 3.68 -8.09 12.42
C SER A 84 4.30 -9.27 13.16
N GLU A 85 4.11 -10.50 12.69
CA GLU A 85 4.76 -11.69 13.26
C GLU A 85 6.29 -11.60 13.20
N TYR A 86 6.85 -11.17 12.06
CA TYR A 86 8.29 -11.04 11.89
C TYR A 86 8.90 -9.82 12.61
N LEU A 87 8.13 -8.75 12.78
CA LEU A 87 8.52 -7.60 13.60
C LEU A 87 8.76 -8.01 15.06
N ASN A 88 7.89 -8.87 15.62
CA ASN A 88 8.01 -9.34 17.01
C ASN A 88 9.28 -10.14 17.29
N ILE A 89 9.91 -10.70 16.26
CA ILE A 89 11.16 -11.47 16.36
C ILE A 89 12.32 -10.81 15.62
N GLU A 90 12.16 -9.53 15.21
CA GLU A 90 13.17 -8.73 14.54
C GLU A 90 13.75 -9.38 13.25
N ASP A 91 12.94 -10.16 12.52
CA ASP A 91 13.37 -10.83 11.28
C ASP A 91 13.19 -9.90 10.05
N TYR A 92 14.10 -8.92 9.94
CA TYR A 92 14.07 -7.90 8.90
C TYR A 92 14.28 -8.45 7.48
N ASP A 93 14.98 -9.59 7.33
CA ASP A 93 15.15 -10.25 6.04
C ASP A 93 13.80 -10.78 5.53
N ARG A 94 13.00 -11.41 6.39
CA ARG A 94 11.65 -11.86 6.02
C ARG A 94 10.68 -10.72 5.79
N ILE A 95 10.76 -9.64 6.57
CA ILE A 95 9.97 -8.42 6.32
C ILE A 95 10.29 -7.86 4.94
N SER A 96 11.58 -7.72 4.62
CA SER A 96 12.04 -7.22 3.32
C SER A 96 11.54 -8.11 2.17
N LYS A 97 11.58 -9.43 2.36
CA LYS A 97 11.03 -10.39 1.40
C LYS A 97 9.53 -10.24 1.21
N LEU A 98 8.75 -10.11 2.28
CA LEU A 98 7.29 -9.90 2.20
C LEU A 98 6.93 -8.59 1.52
N LEU A 99 7.66 -7.52 1.82
CA LEU A 99 7.47 -6.23 1.16
C LEU A 99 7.72 -6.37 -0.35
N TYR A 100 8.80 -7.01 -0.76
CA TYR A 100 9.20 -7.11 -2.16
C TYR A 100 8.37 -8.11 -2.98
N GLU A 101 8.12 -9.30 -2.44
CA GLU A 101 7.45 -10.40 -3.17
C GLU A 101 5.94 -10.46 -2.92
N GLY A 102 5.45 -9.84 -1.84
CA GLY A 102 4.04 -9.88 -1.44
C GLY A 102 3.33 -8.54 -1.65
N ILE A 103 3.76 -7.51 -0.92
CA ILE A 103 3.05 -6.22 -0.87
C ILE A 103 3.29 -5.39 -2.13
N LEU A 104 4.53 -5.28 -2.60
CA LEU A 104 4.87 -4.46 -3.76
C LEU A 104 4.12 -4.91 -5.03
N PRO A 105 3.99 -6.21 -5.36
CA PRO A 105 3.17 -6.66 -6.48
C PRO A 105 1.69 -6.30 -6.31
N LEU A 106 1.13 -6.45 -5.11
CA LEU A 106 -0.27 -6.07 -4.82
C LEU A 106 -0.49 -4.58 -5.02
N LEU A 107 0.40 -3.72 -4.51
CA LEU A 107 0.32 -2.28 -4.72
C LEU A 107 0.41 -1.89 -6.20
N ASN A 108 1.23 -2.58 -6.99
CA ASN A 108 1.28 -2.34 -8.43
C ASN A 108 -0.04 -2.74 -9.11
N THR A 109 -0.63 -3.89 -8.73
CA THR A 109 -1.97 -4.27 -9.21
C THR A 109 -3.00 -3.23 -8.82
N TRP A 110 -3.02 -2.78 -7.57
CA TRP A 110 -3.97 -1.79 -7.08
C TRP A 110 -3.82 -0.46 -7.80
N LYS A 111 -2.59 -0.02 -8.07
CA LYS A 111 -2.31 1.18 -8.86
C LYS A 111 -2.98 1.11 -10.23
N ASP A 112 -2.87 -0.03 -10.92
CA ASP A 112 -3.50 -0.19 -12.23
C ASP A 112 -5.03 -0.17 -12.13
N VAL A 113 -5.59 -0.80 -11.09
CA VAL A 113 -7.05 -0.80 -10.84
C VAL A 113 -7.56 0.60 -10.52
N ILE A 114 -6.88 1.34 -9.63
CA ILE A 114 -7.20 2.73 -9.28
C ILE A 114 -7.22 3.57 -10.55
N LYS A 115 -6.15 3.50 -11.35
CA LYS A 115 -6.01 4.25 -12.59
C LYS A 115 -7.12 3.94 -13.60
N LYS A 116 -7.50 2.67 -13.76
CA LYS A 116 -8.64 2.26 -14.60
C LYS A 116 -9.98 2.77 -14.07
N SER A 117 -10.12 2.87 -12.75
CA SER A 117 -11.37 3.28 -12.10
C SER A 117 -11.62 4.78 -12.18
N ILE A 118 -10.55 5.58 -12.37
CA ILE A 118 -10.64 7.02 -12.57
C ILE A 118 -10.46 7.46 -14.04
N ALA A 119 -10.20 6.53 -14.95
CA ALA A 119 -10.11 6.80 -16.38
C ALA A 119 -11.52 6.85 -17.01
N PHE A 120 -11.78 7.89 -17.80
CA PHE A 120 -13.02 8.08 -18.56
C PHE A 120 -12.97 7.37 -19.92
#